data_AF-A0A809SD06-F1
#
_entry.id   AF-A0A809SD06-F1
#
_cell.length_a   1.000
_cell.length_b   1.000
_cell.length_c   1.000
_cell.angle_alpha   90.00
_cell.angle_beta   90.00
_cell.angle_gamma   90.00
#
_symmetry.space_group_name_H-M   'P 1'
#
loop_
_entity.id
_entity.type
_entity.pdbx_description
1 polymer ?
#
loop_
_entity_poly.entity_id
_entity_poly.type
_entity_poly.pdbx_seq_one_letter_code
_entity_poly.pdbx_strand_id
1 'polypeptide(L)'
;MRLKIATTAFFLTGMALLALWPWLVGPRPPEGAPRPELAKYARRMSLYVVGTLTSFTLAAICALLIVRKVRLEFRDRSRENFEELIESTLRDHGRK
;
A
#
# COMPACT_ATOMS: atom_id res chain seq x y z
N MET A 1 -7.10 1.03 -12.19
CA MET A 1 -5.75 0.59 -12.63
C MET A 1 -4.63 1.41 -12.00
N ARG A 2 -4.51 2.72 -12.24
CA ARG A 2 -3.40 3.57 -11.74
C ARG A 2 -3.14 3.48 -10.23
N LEU A 3 -4.20 3.50 -9.39
CA LEU A 3 -4.07 3.42 -7.93
C LEU A 3 -3.52 2.06 -7.44
N LYS A 4 -3.89 0.96 -8.11
CA LYS A 4 -3.37 -0.38 -7.80
C LYS A 4 -1.87 -0.45 -8.12
N ILE A 5 -1.47 0.05 -9.29
CA ILE A 5 -0.06 0.12 -9.71
C ILE A 5 0.76 0.95 -8.71
N ALA A 6 0.27 2.13 -8.32
CA ALA A 6 0.96 2.97 -7.32
C ALA A 6 1.10 2.25 -5.96
N THR A 7 0.05 1.57 -5.50
CA THR A 7 0.09 0.83 -4.23
C THR A 7 1.11 -0.31 -4.28
N THR A 8 1.12 -1.09 -5.36
CA THR A 8 2.10 -2.17 -5.56
C THR A 8 3.51 -1.61 -5.68
N ALA A 9 3.71 -0.49 -6.38
CA ALA A 9 5.02 0.15 -6.50
C ALA A 9 5.53 0.64 -5.14
N PHE A 10 4.70 1.31 -4.33
CA PHE A 10 5.09 1.71 -2.97
C PHE A 10 5.39 0.52 -2.07
N PHE A 11 4.59 -0.54 -2.15
CA PHE A 11 4.84 -1.76 -1.39
C PHE A 11 6.16 -2.44 -1.77
N LEU A 12 6.42 -2.61 -3.08
CA LEU A 12 7.68 -3.17 -3.58
C LEU A 12 8.87 -2.28 -3.22
N THR A 13 8.70 -0.96 -3.27
CA THR A 13 9.74 -0.01 -2.83
C THR A 13 10.03 -0.15 -1.34
N GLY A 14 8.99 -0.26 -0.50
CA GLY A 14 9.14 -0.51 0.94
C GLY A 14 9.84 -1.85 1.23
N MET A 15 9.50 -2.90 0.48
CA MET A 15 10.18 -4.20 0.57
C MET A 15 11.64 -4.12 0.12
N ALA A 16 11.93 -3.41 -0.97
CA ALA A 16 13.28 -3.20 -1.45
C ALA A 16 14.12 -2.39 -0.45
N LEU A 17 13.54 -1.37 0.18
CA LEU A 17 14.19 -0.62 1.26
C LEU A 17 14.61 -1.54 2.41
N LEU A 18 13.69 -2.41 2.87
CA LEU A 18 13.98 -3.41 3.92
C LEU A 18 15.10 -4.37 3.52
N ALA A 19 15.10 -4.86 2.29
CA ALA A 19 16.13 -5.79 1.80
C ALA A 19 17.50 -5.10 1.62
N LEU A 20 17.51 -3.84 1.21
CA LEU A 20 18.72 -3.06 0.93
C LEU A 20 19.24 -2.29 2.15
N TRP A 21 18.65 -2.51 3.33
CA TRP A 21 19.10 -2.01 4.63
C TRP A 21 20.63 -1.96 4.80
N PRO A 22 21.38 -3.07 4.61
CA PRO A 22 22.80 -3.10 4.95
C PRO A 22 23.64 -2.24 4.00
N TRP A 23 23.17 -2.03 2.77
CA TRP A 23 23.81 -1.16 1.79
C TRP A 23 23.44 0.32 1.97
N LEU A 24 22.21 0.62 2.42
CA LEU A 24 21.73 2.00 2.60
C LEU A 24 22.27 2.64 3.89
N VAL A 25 22.24 1.92 5.00
CA VAL A 25 22.70 2.46 6.30
C VAL A 25 24.21 2.37 6.43
N GLY A 26 24.81 1.37 5.80
CA GLY A 26 26.25 1.13 5.81
C GLY A 26 26.74 0.49 7.11
N PRO A 27 28.06 0.28 7.24
CA PRO A 27 28.63 -0.40 8.39
C PRO A 27 28.41 0.39 9.68
N ARG A 28 28.12 -0.34 10.76
CA ARG A 28 28.06 0.23 12.10
C ARG A 28 29.45 0.72 12.51
N PRO A 29 29.60 1.95 13.05
CA PRO A 29 30.88 2.42 13.55
C PRO A 29 31.38 1.54 14.72
N PRO A 30 32.70 1.37 14.87
CA PRO A 30 33.29 0.54 15.92
C PRO A 30 32.98 1.10 17.33
N GLU A 31 33.03 0.22 18.32
CA GLU A 31 32.84 0.61 19.73
C GLU A 31 34.00 1.54 20.16
N GLY A 32 33.65 2.77 20.59
CA GLY A 32 34.62 3.82 20.89
C GLY A 32 34.84 4.86 19.78
N ALA A 33 34.12 4.78 18.66
CA ALA A 33 34.21 5.77 17.60
C ALA A 33 33.92 7.21 18.09
N PRO A 34 34.56 8.24 17.50
CA PRO A 34 34.30 9.62 17.84
C PRO A 34 32.80 9.97 17.72
N ARG A 35 32.28 10.78 18.66
CA ARG A 35 30.90 11.32 18.63
C ARG A 35 30.41 11.79 17.24
N PRO A 36 31.22 12.50 16.42
CA PRO A 36 30.76 12.91 15.08
C PRO A 36 30.47 11.73 14.13
N GLU A 37 31.17 10.60 14.26
CA GLU A 37 30.93 9.42 13.42
C GLU A 37 29.65 8.69 13.83
N LEU A 38 29.42 8.57 15.14
CA LEU A 38 28.16 8.06 15.69
C LEU A 38 26.98 8.91 15.25
N ALA A 39 27.10 10.24 15.28
CA ALA A 39 26.05 11.16 14.83
C ALA A 39 25.75 11.01 13.32
N LYS A 40 26.78 10.85 12.48
CA LYS A 40 26.61 10.59 11.03
C LYS A 40 25.91 9.27 10.76
N TYR A 41 26.21 8.22 11.53
CA TYR A 41 25.52 6.93 11.43
C TYR A 41 24.06 7.04 11.89
N ALA A 42 23.82 7.65 13.05
CA ALA A 42 22.49 7.86 13.59
C ALA A 42 21.59 8.67 12.63
N ARG A 43 22.14 9.67 11.94
CA ARG A 43 21.40 10.44 10.92
C ARG A 43 21.03 9.60 9.69
N ARG A 44 21.94 8.75 9.20
CA ARG A 44 21.65 7.84 8.07
C ARG A 44 20.57 6.82 8.46
N MET A 45 20.72 6.26 9.65
CA MET A 45 19.76 5.36 10.26
C MET A 45 18.36 5.98 10.39
N SER A 46 18.28 7.20 10.92
CA SER A 46 16.99 7.89 11.10
C SER A 46 16.33 8.23 9.77
N LEU A 47 17.09 8.72 8.79
CA LEU A 47 16.57 8.98 7.43
C LEU A 47 16.05 7.70 6.77
N TYR A 48 16.76 6.59 6.91
CA TYR A 48 16.33 5.29 6.40
C TYR A 48 15.03 4.83 7.07
N VAL A 49 14.94 4.90 8.40
CA VAL A 49 13.74 4.51 9.15
C VAL A 49 12.54 5.36 8.77
N VAL A 50 12.72 6.70 8.71
CA VAL A 50 11.64 7.63 8.31
C VAL A 50 11.20 7.36 6.88
N GLY A 51 12.14 7.18 5.94
CA GLY A 51 11.82 6.86 4.53
C GLY A 51 11.08 5.53 4.39
N THR A 52 11.46 4.52 5.17
CA THR A 52 10.78 3.23 5.18
C THR A 52 9.36 3.37 5.74
N LEU A 53 9.19 4.04 6.87
CA LEU A 53 7.88 4.28 7.48
C LEU A 53 6.95 5.07 6.57
N THR A 54 7.43 6.12 5.92
CA THR A 54 6.61 6.92 4.99
C THR A 54 6.20 6.11 3.77
N SER A 55 7.08 5.25 3.22
CA SER A 55 6.74 4.38 2.10
C SER A 55 5.58 3.42 2.42
N PHE A 56 5.63 2.76 3.59
CA PHE A 56 4.57 1.85 4.03
C PHE A 56 3.29 2.58 4.41
N THR A 57 3.40 3.78 5.00
CA THR A 57 2.24 4.62 5.31
C THR A 57 1.51 5.04 4.04
N LEU A 58 2.25 5.49 3.01
CA LEU A 58 1.67 5.83 1.71
C LEU A 58 1.02 4.61 1.05
N ALA A 59 1.69 3.45 1.08
CA ALA A 59 1.12 2.20 0.58
C ALA A 59 -0.21 1.85 1.28
N ALA A 60 -0.27 1.97 2.61
CA ALA A 60 -1.47 1.71 3.40
C ALA A 60 -2.61 2.69 3.06
N ILE A 61 -2.30 3.98 2.90
CA ILE A 61 -3.28 4.99 2.49
C ILE A 61 -3.84 4.66 1.09
N CYS A 62 -2.99 4.34 0.12
CA CYS A 62 -3.45 3.97 -1.21
C CYS A 62 -4.30 2.69 -1.18
N ALA A 63 -3.94 1.69 -0.37
CA ALA A 63 -4.72 0.48 -0.17
C ALA A 63 -6.12 0.79 0.40
N LEU A 64 -6.22 1.65 1.42
CA LEU A 64 -7.50 2.09 1.98
C LEU A 64 -8.39 2.77 0.93
N LEU A 65 -7.81 3.62 0.08
CA LEU A 65 -8.54 4.26 -1.01
C LEU A 65 -9.05 3.24 -2.04
N ILE A 66 -8.27 2.21 -2.36
CA ILE A 66 -8.71 1.11 -3.22
C ILE A 66 -9.89 0.38 -2.58
N VAL A 67 -9.79 0.02 -1.30
CA VAL A 67 -10.87 -0.69 -0.59
C VAL A 67 -12.16 0.12 -0.61
N ARG A 68 -12.08 1.44 -0.37
CA ARG A 68 -13.24 2.34 -0.46
C ARG A 68 -13.86 2.32 -1.85
N LYS A 69 -13.04 2.40 -2.90
CA LYS A 69 -13.51 2.38 -4.29
C LYS A 69 -14.17 1.04 -4.64
N VAL A 70 -13.54 -0.07 -4.25
CA VAL A 70 -14.07 -1.42 -4.51
C VAL A 70 -15.39 -1.65 -3.78
N ARG A 71 -15.53 -1.16 -2.54
CA ARG A 71 -16.82 -1.25 -1.81
C ARG A 71 -17.95 -0.52 -2.52
N LEU A 72 -17.69 0.66 -3.06
CA LEU A 72 -18.68 1.42 -3.83
C LEU A 72 -19.08 0.67 -5.11
N GLU A 73 -18.09 0.23 -5.90
CA GLU A 73 -18.33 -0.54 -7.13
C GLU A 73 -19.11 -1.84 -6.84
N PHE A 74 -18.81 -2.52 -5.73
CA PHE A 74 -19.50 -3.75 -5.34
C PHE A 74 -20.96 -3.50 -4.97
N ARG A 75 -21.25 -2.40 -4.25
CA ARG A 75 -22.63 -2.02 -3.90
C ARG A 75 -23.45 -1.71 -5.15
N ASP A 76 -22.88 -0.95 -6.07
CA ASP A 76 -23.58 -0.53 -7.28
C ASP A 76 -23.86 -1.75 -8.19
N ARG A 77 -22.87 -2.64 -8.38
CA ARG A 77 -23.07 -3.93 -9.10
C ARG A 77 -24.07 -4.86 -8.43
N SER A 78 -24.10 -4.89 -7.09
CA SER A 78 -25.07 -5.72 -6.37
C SER A 78 -26.50 -5.24 -6.63
N ARG A 79 -26.70 -3.92 -6.74
CA ARG A 79 -28.00 -3.34 -7.07
C ARG A 79 -28.41 -3.66 -8.51
N GLU A 80 -27.52 -3.47 -9.48
CA GLU A 80 -27.77 -3.80 -10.89
C GLU A 80 -28.16 -5.28 -11.05
N ASN A 81 -27.42 -6.19 -10.43
CA ASN A 81 -27.73 -7.62 -10.46
C ASN A 81 -29.12 -7.91 -9.84
N PHE A 82 -29.49 -7.25 -8.75
CA PHE A 82 -30.80 -7.42 -8.12
C PHE A 82 -31.94 -6.92 -9.03
N GLU A 83 -31.76 -5.77 -9.68
CA GLU A 83 -32.73 -5.24 -10.65
C GLU A 83 -32.88 -6.19 -11.84
N GLU A 84 -31.77 -6.73 -12.37
CA GLU A 84 -31.78 -7.73 -13.44
C GLU A 84 -32.51 -9.02 -13.04
N LEU A 85 -32.24 -9.54 -11.83
CA LEU A 85 -32.91 -10.73 -11.27
C LEU A 85 -34.43 -10.51 -11.12
N ILE A 86 -34.86 -9.32 -10.72
CA ILE A 86 -36.30 -8.98 -10.60
C ILE A 86 -36.93 -8.87 -11.99
N GLU A 87 -36.27 -8.23 -12.95
CA GLU A 87 -36.78 -8.10 -14.31
C GLU A 87 -36.87 -9.47 -15.01
N SER A 88 -35.88 -10.33 -14.82
CA SER A 88 -35.88 -11.68 -15.40
C SER A 88 -37.00 -12.54 -14.80
N THR A 89 -37.23 -12.47 -13.49
CA THR A 89 -38.30 -13.24 -12.82
C THR A 89 -39.70 -12.75 -13.18
N LEU A 90 -39.89 -11.45 -13.40
CA LEU A 90 -41.15 -10.87 -13.89
C LEU A 90 -41.44 -11.29 -15.34
N ARG A 91 -40.43 -11.29 -16.22
CA ARG A 91 -40.59 -11.78 -17.61
C ARG A 91 -40.97 -13.25 -17.68
N ASP A 92 -40.44 -14.08 -16.78
CA ASP A 92 -40.78 -15.49 -16.70
C ASP A 92 -42.22 -15.74 -16.21
N HIS A 93 -42.74 -14.88 -15.32
CA HIS A 93 -44.14 -14.97 -14.87
C HIS A 93 -45.15 -14.47 -15.91
N GLY A 94 -44.77 -13.51 -16.77
CA GLY A 94 -45.65 -12.99 -17.83
C GLY A 94 -45.75 -13.88 -19.08
N ARG A 95 -44.96 -14.96 -19.17
CA ARG A 95 -44.96 -15.91 -20.30
C ARG A 95 -45.75 -17.21 -20.04
N LYS A 96 -46.37 -17.35 -18.87
CA LYS A 96 -47.36 -18.40 -18.57
C LYS A 96 -48.77 -17.83 -18.67
#